data_AF-A0A2A4J7B2-F1
#
_entry.id   AF-A0A2A4J7B2-F1
#
_cell.length_a   1.000
_cell.length_b   1.000
_cell.length_c   1.000
_cell.angle_alpha   90.00
_cell.angle_beta   90.00
_cell.angle_gamma   90.00
#
_symmetry.space_group_name_H-M   'P 1'
#
loop_
_entity.id
_entity.type
_entity.pdbx_description
1 polymer ?
#
loop_
_entity_poly.entity_id
_entity_poly.type
_entity_poly.pdbx_seq_one_letter_code
_entity_poly.pdbx_strand_id
1 'polypeptide(L)'
;MKTHLICSYFCPKTYLLNLDSQMECCDAESEGFVDVSGVTVARFNETIAYMYGDIKFLKDVGPDTMVELILQKEASGKYEVMATHEICDLCEEVMKGPESDYYAYMKYFGIPEECPFAA
;
A
#
# COMPACT_ATOMS: atom_id res chain seq x y z
N MET A 1 -3.65 18.03 -6.25
CA MET A 1 -3.94 16.75 -5.58
C MET A 1 -3.38 15.65 -6.45
N LYS A 2 -2.12 15.31 -6.17
CA LYS A 2 -1.47 14.09 -6.62
C LYS A 2 -0.87 13.43 -5.38
N THR A 3 -1.65 12.61 -4.69
CA THR A 3 -1.11 11.66 -3.70
C THR A 3 -0.53 10.46 -4.44
N HIS A 4 0.57 9.92 -3.93
CA HIS A 4 1.23 8.71 -4.41
C HIS A 4 1.09 7.68 -3.27
N LEU A 5 0.19 6.68 -3.36
CA LEU A 5 0.02 5.71 -2.25
C LEU A 5 -0.76 4.42 -2.54
N ILE A 6 -0.22 3.26 -2.13
CA ILE A 6 -0.75 2.05 -1.42
C ILE A 6 0.52 1.20 -1.10
N CYS A 7 0.64 0.27 -0.16
CA CYS A 7 -0.25 -0.34 0.85
C CYS A 7 -0.40 0.47 2.16
N SER A 8 -0.82 -0.18 3.24
CA SER A 8 -1.79 0.32 4.23
C SER A 8 -1.35 0.05 5.69
N TYR A 9 -2.19 -0.08 6.73
CA TYR A 9 -2.99 0.98 7.42
C TYR A 9 -3.59 0.42 8.74
N PHE A 10 -2.85 0.35 9.89
CA PHE A 10 -3.52 0.18 11.21
C PHE A 10 -2.86 0.84 12.45
N CYS A 11 -3.70 1.50 13.24
CA CYS A 11 -3.51 1.82 14.67
C CYS A 11 -4.91 2.10 15.27
N PRO A 12 -5.28 1.60 16.47
CA PRO A 12 -6.70 1.43 16.83
C PRO A 12 -7.40 2.69 17.37
N LYS A 13 -7.61 3.70 16.52
CA LYS A 13 -8.70 4.68 16.62
C LYS A 13 -9.22 5.03 15.23
N THR A 14 -10.54 5.03 15.06
CA THR A 14 -11.21 5.03 13.74
C THR A 14 -11.08 6.37 13.00
N TYR A 15 -9.96 6.56 12.29
CA TYR A 15 -9.79 7.65 11.33
C TYR A 15 -10.01 7.14 9.91
N LEU A 16 -10.96 7.72 9.19
CA LEU A 16 -11.20 7.47 7.77
C LEU A 16 -10.29 8.39 6.94
N LEU A 17 -9.30 7.82 6.26
CA LEU A 17 -8.45 8.55 5.32
C LEU A 17 -9.12 8.59 3.94
N ASN A 18 -9.52 9.78 3.50
CA ASN A 18 -9.94 10.00 2.12
C ASN A 18 -8.70 10.20 1.25
N LEU A 19 -8.33 9.16 0.52
CA LEU A 19 -7.28 9.21 -0.48
C LEU A 19 -7.85 9.87 -1.74
N ASP A 20 -7.28 11.01 -2.14
CA ASP A 20 -7.76 11.82 -3.27
C ASP A 20 -6.91 11.65 -4.54
N SER A 21 -6.18 10.52 -4.63
CA SER A 21 -5.30 10.16 -5.74
C SER A 21 -4.86 8.70 -5.63
N GLN A 22 -4.45 8.15 -6.77
CA GLN A 22 -4.03 6.77 -6.97
C GLN A 22 -2.69 6.40 -6.28
N MET A 23 -2.33 5.12 -6.40
CA MET A 23 -0.97 4.67 -6.09
C MET A 23 0.01 5.12 -7.17
N GLU A 24 1.20 5.53 -6.74
CA GLU A 24 2.36 5.79 -7.59
C GLU A 24 3.59 5.26 -6.84
N CYS A 25 4.62 4.80 -7.57
CA CYS A 25 5.88 4.34 -6.97
C CYS A 25 6.73 5.54 -6.51
N CYS A 26 7.54 5.36 -5.46
CA CYS A 26 8.37 6.44 -4.92
C CYS A 26 9.65 6.71 -5.76
N ASP A 27 10.13 5.68 -6.46
CA ASP A 27 11.37 5.71 -7.26
C ASP A 27 11.36 4.64 -8.38
N ALA A 28 12.38 4.71 -9.24
CA ALA A 28 12.54 3.81 -10.38
C ALA A 28 12.94 2.37 -9.99
N GLU A 29 13.37 2.12 -8.76
CA GLU A 29 13.63 0.76 -8.26
C GLU A 29 12.32 0.06 -7.92
N SER A 30 11.43 0.79 -7.25
CA SER A 30 10.04 0.43 -6.96
C SER A 30 9.23 0.20 -8.25
N GLU A 31 9.32 1.10 -9.24
CA GLU A 31 8.71 0.92 -10.57
C GLU A 31 9.22 -0.36 -11.26
N GLY A 32 10.46 -0.76 -10.98
CA GLY A 32 11.06 -1.99 -11.47
C GLY A 32 10.70 -3.24 -10.65
N PHE A 33 9.86 -3.13 -9.62
CA PHE A 33 9.45 -4.23 -8.75
C PHE A 33 7.92 -4.38 -8.67
N VAL A 34 7.15 -3.29 -8.78
CA VAL A 34 5.68 -3.30 -8.69
C VAL A 34 5.02 -2.39 -9.72
N ASP A 35 4.02 -2.92 -10.44
CA ASP A 35 3.10 -2.16 -11.27
C ASP A 35 1.82 -1.86 -10.49
N VAL A 36 1.56 -0.56 -10.37
CA VAL A 36 0.49 0.05 -9.58
C VAL A 36 -0.55 0.75 -10.46
N SER A 37 -0.35 0.75 -11.78
CA SER A 37 -1.18 1.45 -12.76
C SER A 37 -2.62 0.91 -12.87
N GLY A 38 -2.85 -0.32 -12.39
CA GLY A 38 -4.18 -0.91 -12.26
C GLY A 38 -5.02 -0.34 -11.11
N VAL A 39 -4.43 0.46 -10.21
CA VAL A 39 -5.10 0.96 -9.01
C VAL A 39 -5.68 2.36 -9.24
N THR A 40 -6.98 2.52 -8.92
CA THR A 40 -7.77 3.72 -9.18
C THR A 40 -8.47 4.21 -7.91
N VAL A 41 -8.53 5.53 -7.69
CA VAL A 41 -9.42 6.15 -6.70
C VAL A 41 -10.78 6.46 -7.32
N ALA A 42 -11.84 6.06 -6.62
CA ALA A 42 -13.20 6.50 -6.89
C ALA A 42 -13.79 7.21 -5.66
N ARG A 43 -14.77 8.08 -5.91
CA ARG A 43 -15.54 8.74 -4.85
C ARG A 43 -16.89 8.06 -4.72
N PHE A 44 -17.25 7.67 -3.50
CA PHE A 44 -18.58 7.19 -3.17
C PHE A 44 -19.55 8.36 -2.98
N ASN A 45 -19.08 9.46 -2.37
CA ASN A 45 -19.82 10.71 -2.22
C ASN A 45 -18.84 11.89 -2.01
N GLU A 46 -19.34 13.05 -1.57
CA GLU A 46 -18.53 14.24 -1.30
C GLU A 46 -17.51 14.09 -0.15
N THR A 47 -17.69 13.12 0.75
CA THR A 47 -16.92 12.94 1.99
C THR A 47 -16.27 11.57 2.13
N ILE A 48 -16.41 10.68 1.14
CA ILE A 48 -15.87 9.32 1.13
C ILE A 48 -15.26 9.01 -0.23
N ALA A 49 -13.95 8.84 -0.26
CA ALA A 49 -13.20 8.26 -1.36
C ALA A 49 -12.68 6.86 -0.98
N TYR A 50 -12.54 5.99 -1.97
CA TYR A 50 -11.99 4.64 -1.82
C TYR A 50 -11.06 4.33 -2.99
N MET A 51 -10.11 3.44 -2.76
CA MET A 51 -9.19 2.96 -3.79
C MET A 51 -9.43 1.48 -4.06
N TYR A 52 -9.34 1.08 -5.31
CA TYR A 52 -9.59 -0.29 -5.78
C TYR A 52 -8.79 -0.57 -7.05
N GLY A 53 -8.60 -1.84 -7.38
CA GLY A 53 -7.83 -2.30 -8.54
C GLY A 53 -6.72 -3.27 -8.13
N ASP A 54 -5.90 -3.65 -9.11
CA ASP A 54 -4.88 -4.69 -8.94
C ASP A 54 -3.48 -4.09 -8.77
N ILE A 55 -2.72 -4.67 -7.83
CA ILE A 55 -1.28 -4.46 -7.66
C ILE A 55 -0.58 -5.67 -8.27
N LYS A 56 0.48 -5.48 -9.06
CA LYS A 56 1.24 -6.57 -9.66
C LYS A 56 2.70 -6.48 -9.26
N PHE A 57 3.22 -7.52 -8.63
CA PHE A 57 4.66 -7.67 -8.47
C PHE A 57 5.24 -8.09 -9.83
N LEU A 58 6.30 -7.40 -10.27
CA LEU A 58 7.00 -7.64 -11.55
C LEU A 58 8.22 -8.54 -11.36
N LYS A 59 8.52 -8.92 -10.11
CA LYS A 59 9.62 -9.76 -9.66
C LYS A 59 9.12 -10.64 -8.52
N ASP A 60 9.75 -11.80 -8.37
CA ASP A 60 9.42 -12.75 -7.31
C ASP A 60 9.60 -12.12 -5.92
N VAL A 61 8.65 -12.40 -5.02
CA VAL A 61 8.67 -11.95 -3.63
C VAL A 61 9.23 -13.07 -2.76
N GLY A 62 10.42 -12.84 -2.22
CA GLY A 62 11.09 -13.73 -1.25
C GLY A 62 11.21 -13.12 0.15
N PRO A 63 11.83 -13.84 1.11
CA PRO A 63 11.96 -13.41 2.51
C PRO A 63 12.68 -12.07 2.70
N ASP A 64 13.65 -11.76 1.84
CA ASP A 64 14.39 -10.49 1.90
C ASP A 64 13.67 -9.31 1.19
N THR A 65 12.37 -9.46 0.86
CA THR A 65 11.61 -8.41 0.15
C THR A 65 11.10 -7.36 1.13
N MET A 66 11.76 -6.21 1.12
CA MET A 66 11.32 -5.03 1.86
C MET A 66 10.18 -4.29 1.15
N VAL A 67 9.20 -3.80 1.89
CA VAL A 67 8.15 -2.89 1.42
C VAL A 67 8.04 -1.69 2.35
N GLU A 68 8.24 -0.47 1.83
CA GLU A 68 7.97 0.78 2.57
C GLU A 68 6.68 1.45 2.07
N LEU A 69 5.90 1.97 3.01
CA LEU A 69 4.57 2.54 2.82
C LEU A 69 4.55 3.98 3.34
N ILE A 70 4.55 4.96 2.43
CA ILE A 70 4.72 6.39 2.78
C ILE A 70 3.44 7.18 2.53
N LEU A 71 2.74 7.57 3.59
CA LEU A 71 1.57 8.45 3.50
C LEU A 71 1.98 9.92 3.45
N GLN A 72 1.72 10.56 2.32
CA GLN A 72 1.97 11.99 2.12
C GLN A 72 0.67 12.79 1.99
N LYS A 73 0.68 14.02 2.51
CA LYS A 73 -0.38 15.01 2.36
C LYS A 73 0.13 16.20 1.55
N GLU A 74 -0.56 16.53 0.46
CA GLU A 74 -0.31 17.78 -0.27
C GLU A 74 -0.92 18.95 0.52
N ALA A 75 -0.10 19.91 0.95
CA ALA A 75 -0.50 21.14 1.61
C ALA A 75 0.25 22.32 1.00
N SER A 76 -0.48 23.27 0.41
CA SER A 76 0.07 24.48 -0.21
C SER A 76 1.17 24.20 -1.26
N GLY A 77 1.01 23.16 -2.08
CA GLY A 77 1.98 22.76 -3.10
C GLY A 77 3.27 22.11 -2.57
N LYS A 78 3.28 21.71 -1.29
CA LYS A 78 4.33 20.88 -0.68
C LYS A 78 3.74 19.56 -0.23
N TYR A 79 4.56 18.52 -0.23
CA TYR A 79 4.22 17.22 0.36
C TYR A 79 4.78 17.15 1.78
N GLU A 80 3.90 16.83 2.73
CA GLU A 80 4.24 16.55 4.12
C GLU A 80 4.05 15.05 4.38
N VAL A 81 5.10 14.38 4.86
CA VAL A 81 5.02 12.97 5.26
C VAL A 81 4.22 12.91 6.56
N MET A 82 3.04 12.28 6.50
CA MET A 82 2.13 12.11 7.64
C MET A 82 2.46 10.83 8.42
N ALA A 83 2.94 9.79 7.72
CA ALA A 83 3.42 8.54 8.28
C ALA A 83 4.34 7.85 7.26
N THR A 84 5.32 7.09 7.75
CA THR A 84 5.97 6.01 6.99
C THR A 84 5.82 4.71 7.77
N HIS A 85 5.87 3.58 7.08
CA HIS A 85 5.84 2.26 7.70
C HIS A 85 6.64 1.28 6.85
N GLU A 86 7.57 0.56 7.46
CA GLU A 86 8.50 -0.35 6.79
C GLU A 86 8.20 -1.82 7.16
N ILE A 87 8.24 -2.70 6.17
CA ILE A 87 8.15 -4.16 6.32
C ILE A 87 9.47 -4.73 5.82
N CYS A 88 10.33 -5.23 6.70
CA CYS A 88 11.63 -5.79 6.30
C CYS A 88 11.52 -7.17 5.62
N ASP A 89 10.59 -8.01 6.09
CA ASP A 89 10.29 -9.34 5.54
C ASP A 89 8.78 -9.46 5.29
N LEU A 90 8.38 -9.28 4.03
CA LEU A 90 6.99 -9.40 3.62
C LEU A 90 6.44 -10.84 3.76
N CYS A 91 7.30 -11.86 3.66
CA CYS A 91 6.91 -13.24 3.84
C CYS A 91 6.59 -13.56 5.30
N GLU A 92 7.36 -13.04 6.26
CA GLU A 92 7.08 -13.20 7.70
C GLU A 92 5.70 -12.63 8.05
N GLU A 93 5.36 -11.44 7.53
CA GLU A 93 4.05 -10.83 7.76
C GLU A 93 2.88 -11.57 7.11
N VAL A 94 3.08 -12.16 5.93
CA VAL A 94 2.08 -13.05 5.33
C VAL A 94 1.89 -14.31 6.18
N MET A 95 2.99 -14.97 6.58
CA MET A 95 2.94 -16.22 7.35
C MET A 95 2.36 -16.08 8.76
N LYS A 96 2.47 -14.89 9.37
CA LYS A 96 1.75 -14.55 10.62
C LYS A 96 0.23 -14.55 10.46
N GLY A 97 -0.29 -14.42 9.23
CA GLY A 97 -1.71 -14.50 8.93
C GLY A 97 -2.54 -13.57 9.83
N PRO A 98 -3.65 -14.03 10.43
CA PRO A 98 -4.46 -13.22 11.34
C PRO A 98 -3.76 -12.63 12.57
N GLU A 99 -2.57 -13.09 12.93
CA GLU A 99 -1.76 -12.54 14.03
C GLU A 99 -0.80 -11.43 13.58
N SER A 100 -0.68 -11.18 12.27
CA SER A 100 0.02 -10.02 11.72
C SER A 100 -0.76 -8.74 11.98
N ASP A 101 -0.08 -7.71 12.48
CA ASP A 101 -0.60 -6.33 12.53
C ASP A 101 -1.03 -5.82 11.13
N TYR A 102 -0.53 -6.46 10.07
CA TYR A 102 -0.67 -6.09 8.66
C TYR A 102 -1.83 -6.83 7.98
N TYR A 103 -2.21 -8.01 8.45
CA TYR A 103 -3.31 -8.79 7.88
C TYR A 103 -4.64 -8.03 7.89
N ALA A 104 -4.87 -7.17 8.89
CA ALA A 104 -6.05 -6.32 8.96
C ALA A 104 -6.26 -5.44 7.70
N TYR A 105 -5.18 -5.13 6.97
CA TYR A 105 -5.16 -4.18 5.86
C TYR A 105 -4.59 -4.73 4.55
N MET A 106 -3.61 -5.64 4.59
CA MET A 106 -3.05 -6.32 3.40
C MET A 106 -4.05 -7.29 2.77
N LYS A 107 -4.94 -7.91 3.56
CA LYS A 107 -5.97 -8.85 3.07
C LYS A 107 -6.90 -8.26 1.99
N TYR A 108 -7.04 -6.94 1.92
CA TYR A 108 -7.88 -6.27 0.91
C TYR A 108 -7.19 -6.13 -0.45
N PHE A 109 -5.88 -6.42 -0.54
CA PHE A 109 -5.07 -6.32 -1.75
C PHE A 109 -4.85 -7.67 -2.46
N GLY A 110 -5.52 -8.73 -1.99
CA GLY A 110 -5.45 -10.05 -2.64
C GLY A 110 -4.06 -10.70 -2.58
N ILE A 111 -3.21 -10.27 -1.65
CA ILE A 111 -1.89 -10.87 -1.43
C ILE A 111 -2.06 -12.34 -1.02
N PRO A 112 -1.34 -13.30 -1.63
CA PRO A 112 -1.57 -14.72 -1.35
C PRO A 112 -1.18 -15.10 0.08
N GLU A 113 -1.74 -16.20 0.58
CA GLU A 113 -1.58 -16.63 1.99
C GLU A 113 -0.28 -17.40 2.25
N GLU A 114 0.48 -17.77 1.21
CA GLU A 114 1.70 -18.60 1.30
C GLU A 114 2.86 -17.98 0.49
N CYS A 115 3.94 -17.59 1.17
CA CYS A 115 5.16 -17.05 0.55
C CYS A 115 6.18 -18.17 0.26
N PRO A 116 7.05 -18.09 -0.76
CA PRO A 116 7.25 -16.99 -1.71
C PRO A 116 6.17 -16.93 -2.81
N PHE A 117 5.97 -15.73 -3.37
CA PHE A 117 5.07 -15.52 -4.51
C PHE A 117 5.88 -15.31 -5.81
N ALA A 118 5.46 -15.94 -6.90
CA ALA A 118 5.98 -15.67 -8.23
C ALA A 118 5.30 -14.42 -8.85
N ALA A 119 6.01 -13.75 -9.75
CA ALA A 119 5.48 -12.65 -10.59
C ALA A 119 4.50 -13.14 -11.69
#